data_AF-A0A6G7YB04-F1
#
_entry.id   AF-A0A6G7YB04-F1
#
_cell.length_a   1.000
_cell.length_b   1.000
_cell.length_c   1.000
_cell.angle_alpha   90.00
_cell.angle_beta   90.00
_cell.angle_gamma   90.00
#
_symmetry.space_group_name_H-M   'P 1'
#
loop_
_entity.id
_entity.type
_entity.pdbx_description
1 polymer ?
#
loop_
_entity_poly.entity_id
_entity_poly.type
_entity_poly.pdbx_seq_one_letter_code
_entity_poly.pdbx_strand_id
1 'polypeptide(L)'
;MNNNSNSGGGNRQDSYDDDGQGGRRNRRRRNRDRNSRRSGSGGGTNRNAGLDKMEAEPTVNEDDVLTEVSGILDVLDNYAFVRTSGYLPGPNDAYVSLSMVKKWGLRKGDIVTGSMRAHREGERQKFSPLVRIDTINAADPALAKDRPEFNKLTPLYPQERLRLETTPTNMTGRIIDLVAPIGKGQRGLIVSPPKAGKTMVMQSIANAIVANNPEVHLMVVLVDERPEEVTDFQRSVKGEVIASTFDRPADDHTTVAELAIERAKRLVEQGHDVVILLDGITRLSRAYNLAAPASGRILSGGVDSAALYPPKKFFGAARNVEHGGSLTILATALVETGSKMDDVIFEEFKGTGNMELRLRREMADKRIFPAIDAVASGTRREEQLMTREELAIMWKLRRVLSGLDDQAALEMLINRLKKTQTNLEFLHVISRTTPSND
;
A
#
# COMPACT_ATOMS: atom_id res chain seq x y z
N MET A 1 9.67 -61.20 38.78
CA MET A 1 8.98 -61.23 37.47
C MET A 1 9.72 -60.30 36.52
N ASN A 2 9.76 -60.65 35.23
CA ASN A 2 10.32 -59.95 34.08
C ASN A 2 11.71 -59.28 34.22
N ASN A 3 12.61 -59.66 33.31
CA ASN A 3 13.92 -59.04 33.13
C ASN A 3 14.09 -58.59 31.66
N ASN A 4 15.06 -57.72 31.46
CA ASN A 4 15.53 -57.05 30.25
C ASN A 4 15.45 -57.85 28.91
N SER A 5 15.24 -57.16 27.78
CA SER A 5 15.27 -57.74 26.43
C SER A 5 16.03 -56.86 25.41
N ASN A 6 16.97 -57.47 24.69
CA ASN A 6 17.71 -56.88 23.55
C ASN A 6 18.33 -58.01 22.69
N SER A 7 18.58 -57.74 21.40
CA SER A 7 19.13 -58.67 20.37
C SER A 7 18.16 -59.79 19.93
N GLY A 8 18.13 -60.28 18.67
CA GLY A 8 18.84 -59.85 17.45
C GLY A 8 18.87 -60.97 16.37
N GLY A 9 18.69 -60.62 15.08
CA GLY A 9 18.83 -61.52 13.91
C GLY A 9 17.60 -62.40 13.59
N GLY A 10 17.39 -62.88 12.34
CA GLY A 10 18.09 -62.60 11.07
C GLY A 10 17.74 -63.61 9.95
N ASN A 11 18.30 -63.40 8.72
CA ASN A 11 18.25 -64.30 7.53
C ASN A 11 16.88 -64.42 6.77
N ARG A 12 16.78 -64.69 5.45
CA ARG A 12 17.77 -64.72 4.32
C ARG A 12 17.07 -64.77 2.92
N GLN A 13 17.91 -64.74 1.87
CA GLN A 13 17.70 -65.15 0.46
C GLN A 13 17.14 -64.14 -0.57
N ASP A 14 17.61 -64.12 -1.84
CA ASP A 14 18.97 -64.18 -2.46
C ASP A 14 18.82 -64.10 -4.02
N SER A 15 19.93 -64.00 -4.76
CA SER A 15 20.06 -63.94 -6.25
C SER A 15 19.72 -62.56 -6.89
N TYR A 16 20.55 -61.88 -7.70
CA TYR A 16 21.55 -62.26 -8.73
C TYR A 16 20.87 -62.95 -9.96
N ASP A 17 21.19 -62.70 -11.25
CA ASP A 17 22.41 -62.40 -12.03
C ASP A 17 21.99 -61.63 -13.34
N ASP A 18 22.78 -61.03 -14.25
CA ASP A 18 24.23 -60.76 -14.50
C ASP A 18 24.37 -59.58 -15.54
N ASP A 19 25.58 -59.29 -16.05
CA ASP A 19 26.06 -58.15 -16.87
C ASP A 19 25.65 -58.07 -18.38
N GLY A 20 26.07 -57.00 -19.10
CA GLY A 20 26.05 -57.00 -20.59
C GLY A 20 26.23 -55.66 -21.36
N GLN A 21 27.39 -55.44 -21.99
CA GLN A 21 27.69 -54.26 -22.84
C GLN A 21 27.37 -54.47 -24.34
N GLY A 22 26.97 -53.43 -25.11
CA GLY A 22 26.97 -53.55 -26.59
C GLY A 22 26.35 -52.46 -27.50
N GLY A 23 27.19 -51.56 -28.02
CA GLY A 23 27.30 -51.22 -29.46
C GLY A 23 26.09 -50.89 -30.37
N ARG A 24 25.89 -49.58 -30.63
CA ARG A 24 25.78 -48.92 -31.98
C ARG A 24 24.70 -49.35 -33.04
N ARG A 25 23.99 -48.31 -33.52
CA ARG A 25 23.40 -48.05 -34.88
C ARG A 25 21.87 -48.20 -35.11
N ASN A 26 21.37 -47.27 -35.93
CA ASN A 26 20.13 -47.26 -36.73
C ASN A 26 18.75 -47.39 -36.03
N ARG A 27 18.04 -46.25 -35.99
CA ARG A 27 16.85 -45.99 -36.84
C ARG A 27 16.52 -44.49 -36.94
N ARG A 28 16.84 -43.88 -38.09
CA ARG A 28 16.25 -42.60 -38.53
C ARG A 28 14.86 -42.84 -39.13
N ARG A 29 14.05 -41.76 -39.23
CA ARG A 29 12.75 -41.64 -39.94
C ARG A 29 11.53 -42.30 -39.27
N ARG A 30 10.74 -41.49 -38.56
CA ARG A 30 9.30 -41.24 -38.82
C ARG A 30 8.73 -40.22 -37.82
N ASN A 31 8.56 -38.98 -38.26
CA ASN A 31 7.46 -38.08 -37.90
C ASN A 31 7.62 -36.75 -38.65
N ARG A 32 7.05 -36.70 -39.85
CA ARG A 32 6.61 -35.49 -40.54
C ARG A 32 5.20 -35.80 -41.08
N ASP A 33 4.49 -34.76 -41.50
CA ASP A 33 3.29 -34.86 -42.34
C ASP A 33 2.04 -35.48 -41.67
N ARG A 34 1.48 -34.75 -40.70
CA ARG A 34 0.02 -34.74 -40.41
C ARG A 34 -0.47 -33.32 -40.10
N ASN A 35 -0.40 -32.45 -41.11
CA ASN A 35 -1.16 -31.20 -41.15
C ASN A 35 -1.86 -31.10 -42.53
N SER A 36 -2.95 -30.33 -42.62
CA SER A 36 -3.92 -30.28 -43.72
C SER A 36 -4.73 -31.57 -43.93
N ARG A 37 -5.98 -31.56 -43.43
CA ARG A 37 -7.23 -31.97 -44.13
C ARG A 37 -8.39 -32.14 -43.14
N ARG A 38 -9.11 -31.05 -42.83
CA ARG A 38 -10.52 -31.13 -42.39
C ARG A 38 -11.28 -29.80 -42.53
N SER A 39 -11.54 -29.39 -43.76
CA SER A 39 -12.77 -28.65 -44.08
C SER A 39 -13.94 -29.65 -44.08
N GLY A 40 -14.94 -29.48 -43.21
CA GLY A 40 -16.06 -30.42 -43.14
C GLY A 40 -16.98 -30.17 -41.95
N SER A 41 -18.21 -29.76 -42.25
CA SER A 41 -19.29 -29.45 -41.29
C SER A 41 -19.48 -30.48 -40.17
N GLY A 42 -19.71 -29.99 -38.95
CA GLY A 42 -20.06 -30.79 -37.78
C GLY A 42 -20.10 -29.91 -36.52
N GLY A 43 -21.23 -29.90 -35.80
CA GLY A 43 -21.46 -28.96 -34.71
C GLY A 43 -20.56 -29.20 -33.49
N GLY A 44 -19.60 -28.29 -33.26
CA GLY A 44 -18.83 -28.21 -32.02
C GLY A 44 -19.33 -27.06 -31.15
N THR A 45 -19.63 -27.32 -29.86
CA THR A 45 -20.06 -26.29 -28.91
C THR A 45 -18.93 -25.29 -28.66
N ASN A 46 -19.09 -24.08 -29.20
CA ASN A 46 -18.02 -23.10 -29.33
C ASN A 46 -17.62 -22.46 -28.00
N ARG A 47 -16.61 -23.02 -27.32
CA ARG A 47 -16.03 -22.47 -26.09
C ARG A 47 -15.28 -21.14 -26.29
N ASN A 48 -14.93 -20.75 -27.53
CA ASN A 48 -14.33 -19.45 -27.82
C ASN A 48 -15.36 -18.31 -27.92
N ALA A 49 -16.66 -18.61 -28.14
CA ALA A 49 -17.69 -17.58 -28.37
C ALA A 49 -17.93 -16.61 -27.19
N GLY A 50 -17.39 -16.91 -26.00
CA GLY A 50 -17.37 -15.98 -24.87
C GLY A 50 -16.22 -14.96 -24.92
N LEU A 51 -15.06 -15.33 -25.47
CA LEU A 51 -13.86 -14.49 -25.53
C LEU A 51 -13.99 -13.40 -26.60
N ASP A 52 -14.44 -13.77 -27.81
CA ASP A 52 -14.68 -12.81 -28.90
C ASP A 52 -15.65 -11.67 -28.49
N LYS A 53 -16.58 -11.96 -27.56
CA LYS A 53 -17.54 -10.99 -27.02
C LYS A 53 -16.99 -10.04 -25.95
N MET A 54 -15.85 -10.36 -25.33
CA MET A 54 -15.17 -9.48 -24.37
C MET A 54 -14.13 -8.54 -25.03
N GLU A 55 -13.75 -8.83 -26.27
CA GLU A 55 -12.86 -7.98 -27.08
C GLU A 55 -13.59 -7.11 -28.11
N ALA A 56 -14.90 -7.32 -28.33
CA ALA A 56 -15.70 -6.43 -29.16
C ALA A 56 -15.80 -5.01 -28.56
N GLU A 57 -15.58 -3.97 -29.37
CA GLU A 57 -15.97 -2.61 -28.99
C GLU A 57 -17.50 -2.45 -29.10
N PRO A 58 -18.15 -1.75 -28.15
CA PRO A 58 -19.60 -1.60 -28.15
C PRO A 58 -20.06 -0.70 -29.31
N THR A 59 -20.98 -1.22 -30.14
CA THR A 59 -21.61 -0.48 -31.23
C THR A 59 -22.71 0.44 -30.69
N VAL A 60 -22.61 1.73 -31.02
CA VAL A 60 -23.63 2.75 -30.74
C VAL A 60 -24.57 2.88 -31.94
N ASN A 61 -25.87 2.88 -31.69
CA ASN A 61 -26.94 3.22 -32.65
C ASN A 61 -27.47 4.64 -32.37
N GLU A 62 -28.22 5.21 -33.31
CA GLU A 62 -28.82 6.55 -33.15
C GLU A 62 -29.87 6.61 -32.01
N ASP A 63 -30.51 5.48 -31.67
CA ASP A 63 -31.48 5.36 -30.56
C ASP A 63 -30.82 5.24 -29.16
N ASP A 64 -29.50 5.23 -29.05
CA ASP A 64 -28.82 4.96 -27.79
C ASP A 64 -28.74 6.17 -26.86
N VAL A 65 -29.41 6.07 -25.71
CA VAL A 65 -29.20 6.99 -24.59
C VAL A 65 -27.80 6.82 -24.02
N LEU A 66 -26.99 7.86 -24.12
CA LEU A 66 -25.66 7.94 -23.52
C LEU A 66 -25.72 8.72 -22.21
N THR A 67 -25.10 8.16 -21.17
CA THR A 67 -24.97 8.77 -19.83
C THR A 67 -23.51 9.06 -19.57
N GLU A 68 -23.20 10.27 -19.08
CA GLU A 68 -21.84 10.60 -18.67
C GLU A 68 -21.39 9.76 -17.47
N VAL A 69 -20.12 9.39 -17.46
CA VAL A 69 -19.51 8.61 -16.37
C VAL A 69 -18.14 9.17 -16.02
N SER A 70 -17.86 9.20 -14.72
CA SER A 70 -16.56 9.47 -14.13
C SER A 70 -16.31 8.45 -13.02
N GLY A 71 -15.09 7.96 -12.90
CA GLY A 71 -14.73 7.00 -11.87
C GLY A 71 -13.33 6.43 -12.03
N ILE A 72 -12.99 5.45 -11.20
CA ILE A 72 -11.68 4.82 -11.17
C ILE A 72 -11.67 3.46 -11.87
N LEU A 73 -10.75 3.25 -12.79
CA LEU A 73 -10.63 2.02 -13.56
C LEU A 73 -10.00 0.90 -12.73
N ASP A 74 -10.77 -0.16 -12.52
CA ASP A 74 -10.30 -1.42 -11.97
C ASP A 74 -10.16 -2.44 -13.11
N VAL A 75 -8.92 -2.86 -13.38
CA VAL A 75 -8.59 -3.85 -14.42
C VAL A 75 -8.31 -5.19 -13.75
N LEU A 76 -9.04 -6.22 -14.18
CA LEU A 76 -8.96 -7.60 -13.70
C LEU A 76 -8.66 -8.53 -14.89
N ASP A 77 -8.29 -9.79 -14.61
CA ASP A 77 -7.66 -10.69 -15.60
C ASP A 77 -8.38 -10.83 -16.96
N ASN A 78 -9.72 -10.76 -16.96
CA ASN A 78 -10.56 -11.00 -18.15
C ASN A 78 -11.54 -9.85 -18.45
N TYR A 79 -11.55 -8.78 -17.67
CA TYR A 79 -12.48 -7.66 -17.80
C TYR A 79 -12.02 -6.43 -17.01
N ALA A 80 -12.53 -5.25 -17.36
CA ALA A 80 -12.30 -4.03 -16.60
C ALA A 80 -13.60 -3.27 -16.33
N PHE A 81 -13.61 -2.48 -15.26
CA PHE A 81 -14.75 -1.65 -14.84
C PHE A 81 -14.29 -0.25 -14.44
N VAL A 82 -15.01 0.80 -14.85
CA VAL A 82 -14.92 2.11 -14.20
C VAL A 82 -15.83 2.06 -12.97
N ARG A 83 -15.25 2.07 -11.78
CA ARG A 83 -15.96 2.11 -10.50
C ARG A 83 -16.52 3.51 -10.27
N THR A 84 -17.84 3.66 -10.24
CA THR A 84 -18.48 5.00 -10.19
C THR A 84 -18.84 5.44 -8.77
N SER A 85 -18.94 4.50 -7.84
CA SER A 85 -19.34 4.74 -6.43
C SER A 85 -18.17 4.72 -5.44
N GLY A 86 -16.92 4.81 -5.93
CA GLY A 86 -15.71 4.78 -5.10
C GLY A 86 -14.81 3.57 -5.44
N TYR A 87 -14.22 2.96 -4.42
CA TYR A 87 -13.16 1.95 -4.57
C TYR A 87 -13.64 0.48 -4.51
N LEU A 88 -14.95 0.26 -4.44
CA LEU A 88 -15.58 -1.07 -4.41
C LEU A 88 -16.56 -1.25 -5.58
N PRO A 89 -16.84 -2.49 -6.01
CA PRO A 89 -17.79 -2.77 -7.08
C PRO A 89 -19.19 -2.20 -6.81
N GLY A 90 -19.66 -1.34 -7.72
CA GLY A 90 -20.99 -0.72 -7.69
C GLY A 90 -21.97 -1.36 -8.67
N PRO A 91 -23.29 -1.18 -8.48
CA PRO A 91 -24.30 -1.59 -9.47
C PRO A 91 -24.26 -0.73 -10.74
N ASN A 92 -23.68 0.47 -10.67
CA ASN A 92 -23.63 1.46 -11.74
C ASN A 92 -22.28 1.47 -12.48
N ASP A 93 -21.38 0.52 -12.18
CA ASP A 93 -20.05 0.46 -12.77
C ASP A 93 -20.09 0.27 -14.29
N ALA A 94 -19.31 1.06 -15.04
CA ALA A 94 -19.24 0.95 -16.49
C ALA A 94 -18.31 -0.19 -16.90
N TYR A 95 -18.79 -1.15 -17.69
CA TYR A 95 -17.96 -2.21 -18.27
C TYR A 95 -17.04 -1.65 -19.35
N VAL A 96 -15.75 -2.01 -19.30
CA VAL A 96 -14.74 -1.59 -20.28
C VAL A 96 -14.17 -2.84 -20.96
N SER A 97 -14.24 -2.89 -22.30
CA SER A 97 -13.67 -4.00 -23.06
C SER A 97 -12.14 -3.98 -23.01
N LEU A 98 -11.51 -5.16 -23.03
CA LEU A 98 -10.04 -5.25 -22.99
C LEU A 98 -9.40 -4.62 -24.23
N SER A 99 -10.11 -4.58 -25.35
CA SER A 99 -9.71 -3.85 -26.55
C SER A 99 -9.61 -2.34 -26.30
N MET A 100 -10.58 -1.75 -25.59
CA MET A 100 -10.53 -0.32 -25.22
C MET A 100 -9.36 -0.03 -24.25
N VAL A 101 -9.11 -0.93 -23.28
CA VAL A 101 -7.96 -0.84 -22.37
C VAL A 101 -6.63 -0.83 -23.15
N LYS A 102 -6.45 -1.80 -24.06
CA LYS A 102 -5.26 -1.89 -24.95
C LYS A 102 -5.13 -0.68 -25.87
N LYS A 103 -6.24 -0.23 -26.48
CA LYS A 103 -6.30 0.87 -27.47
C LYS A 103 -5.89 2.22 -26.92
N TRP A 104 -6.13 2.48 -25.63
CA TRP A 104 -5.83 3.75 -24.96
C TRP A 104 -4.66 3.70 -23.96
N GLY A 105 -4.06 2.53 -23.71
CA GLY A 105 -2.95 2.43 -22.74
C GLY A 105 -3.40 2.58 -21.28
N LEU A 106 -4.66 2.23 -21.00
CA LEU A 106 -5.27 2.29 -19.67
C LEU A 106 -4.61 1.30 -18.71
N ARG A 107 -4.54 1.68 -17.43
CA ARG A 107 -3.94 0.93 -16.31
C ARG A 107 -4.89 0.98 -15.11
N LYS A 108 -4.87 -0.03 -14.23
CA LYS A 108 -5.63 -0.02 -12.97
C LYS A 108 -5.31 1.26 -12.18
N GLY A 109 -6.31 1.87 -11.54
CA GLY A 109 -6.18 3.14 -10.82
C GLY A 109 -6.29 4.41 -11.67
N ASP A 110 -6.48 4.31 -12.98
CA ASP A 110 -6.75 5.49 -13.82
C ASP A 110 -8.12 6.09 -13.51
N ILE A 111 -8.21 7.40 -13.33
CA ILE A 111 -9.49 8.10 -13.40
C ILE A 111 -9.88 8.22 -14.88
N VAL A 112 -11.07 7.75 -15.22
CA VAL A 112 -11.59 7.78 -16.59
C VAL A 112 -12.89 8.57 -16.59
N THR A 113 -12.98 9.59 -17.45
CA THR A 113 -14.26 10.24 -17.78
C THR A 113 -14.69 9.86 -19.18
N GLY A 114 -15.99 9.81 -19.45
CA GLY A 114 -16.50 9.40 -20.75
C GLY A 114 -18.02 9.27 -20.79
N SER A 115 -18.51 8.49 -21.75
CA SER A 115 -19.93 8.16 -21.88
C SER A 115 -20.13 6.64 -21.83
N MET A 116 -21.06 6.18 -21.00
CA MET A 116 -21.59 4.83 -21.03
C MET A 116 -22.91 4.80 -21.81
N ARG A 117 -23.26 3.65 -22.38
CA ARG A 117 -24.57 3.43 -22.99
C ARG A 117 -25.55 2.84 -21.98
N ALA A 118 -26.75 3.40 -21.88
CA ALA A 118 -27.82 2.83 -21.06
C ALA A 118 -28.20 1.41 -21.54
N HIS A 119 -28.75 0.59 -20.64
CA HIS A 119 -29.27 -0.73 -20.99
C HIS A 119 -30.50 -0.59 -21.89
N ARG A 120 -30.53 -1.27 -23.05
CA ARG A 120 -31.75 -1.38 -23.85
C ARG A 120 -32.68 -2.44 -23.24
N GLU A 121 -33.99 -2.28 -23.41
CA GLU A 121 -34.96 -3.30 -22.97
C GLU A 121 -34.65 -4.67 -23.60
N GLY A 122 -34.56 -5.70 -22.77
CA GLY A 122 -34.23 -7.06 -23.17
C GLY A 122 -32.73 -7.40 -23.27
N GLU A 123 -31.81 -6.46 -23.03
CA GLU A 123 -30.38 -6.78 -22.99
C GLU A 123 -30.00 -7.63 -21.76
N ARG A 124 -29.20 -8.68 -22.01
CA ARG A 124 -28.74 -9.63 -20.96
C ARG A 124 -27.44 -9.21 -20.27
N GLN A 125 -26.86 -8.06 -20.64
CA GLN A 125 -25.64 -7.57 -20.00
C GLN A 125 -26.01 -6.95 -18.65
N LYS A 126 -25.27 -7.27 -17.59
CA LYS A 126 -25.56 -6.78 -16.22
C LYS A 126 -25.08 -5.35 -15.98
N PHE A 127 -24.18 -4.85 -16.82
CA PHE A 127 -23.49 -3.57 -16.64
C PHE A 127 -23.46 -2.79 -17.97
N SER A 128 -23.57 -1.47 -17.86
CA SER A 128 -23.55 -0.54 -18.99
C SER A 128 -22.15 -0.50 -19.64
N PRO A 129 -22.00 -0.68 -20.95
CA PRO A 129 -20.69 -0.58 -21.60
C PRO A 129 -20.25 0.88 -21.75
N LEU A 130 -18.97 1.16 -21.47
CA LEU A 130 -18.30 2.42 -21.80
C LEU A 130 -18.10 2.50 -23.32
N VAL A 131 -18.65 3.53 -23.97
CA VAL A 131 -18.59 3.69 -25.43
C VAL A 131 -17.60 4.75 -25.89
N ARG A 132 -17.34 5.76 -25.06
CA ARG A 132 -16.42 6.87 -25.33
C ARG A 132 -15.60 7.18 -24.08
N ILE A 133 -14.33 7.50 -24.25
CA ILE A 133 -13.45 8.07 -23.22
C ILE A 133 -13.17 9.51 -23.62
N ASP A 134 -13.36 10.43 -22.68
CA ASP A 134 -13.19 11.87 -22.88
C ASP A 134 -11.90 12.38 -22.21
N THR A 135 -11.56 11.88 -21.02
CA THR A 135 -10.25 12.13 -20.38
C THR A 135 -9.71 10.89 -19.68
N ILE A 136 -8.38 10.83 -19.54
CA ILE A 136 -7.67 9.87 -18.68
C ILE A 136 -6.83 10.67 -17.68
N ASN A 137 -7.12 10.53 -16.39
CA ASN A 137 -6.55 11.32 -15.29
C ASN A 137 -6.56 12.84 -15.55
N ALA A 138 -7.71 13.36 -16.01
CA ALA A 138 -7.94 14.75 -16.41
C ALA A 138 -7.06 15.29 -17.56
N ALA A 139 -6.39 14.40 -18.30
CA ALA A 139 -5.62 14.73 -19.50
C ALA A 139 -6.22 14.09 -20.77
N ASP A 140 -5.75 14.52 -21.94
CA ASP A 140 -6.12 13.94 -23.23
C ASP A 140 -5.81 12.43 -23.26
N PRO A 141 -6.77 11.56 -23.65
CA PRO A 141 -6.58 10.11 -23.69
C PRO A 141 -5.40 9.62 -24.55
N ALA A 142 -4.92 10.40 -25.51
CA ALA A 142 -3.74 10.07 -26.31
C ALA A 142 -2.45 10.02 -25.45
N LEU A 143 -2.31 10.93 -24.48
CA LEU A 143 -1.12 11.06 -23.63
C LEU A 143 -0.94 9.88 -22.66
N ALA A 144 -2.00 9.11 -22.40
CA ALA A 144 -1.98 7.97 -21.49
C ALA A 144 -1.09 6.80 -21.96
N LYS A 145 -0.62 6.81 -23.21
CA LYS A 145 0.31 5.80 -23.74
C LYS A 145 1.76 6.09 -23.40
N ASP A 146 2.18 7.33 -23.53
CA ASP A 146 3.60 7.72 -23.51
C ASP A 146 4.12 8.02 -22.08
N ARG A 147 3.22 8.10 -21.09
CA ARG A 147 3.56 8.23 -19.68
C ARG A 147 4.44 7.06 -19.17
N PRO A 148 5.43 7.34 -18.30
CA PRO A 148 6.28 6.30 -17.72
C PRO A 148 5.48 5.26 -16.93
N GLU A 149 6.08 4.10 -16.68
CA GLU A 149 5.55 3.09 -15.75
C GLU A 149 6.22 3.25 -14.39
N PHE A 150 5.43 3.31 -13.31
CA PHE A 150 5.91 3.49 -11.93
C PHE A 150 7.03 2.51 -11.53
N ASN A 151 6.98 1.27 -12.04
CA ASN A 151 7.97 0.23 -11.75
C ASN A 151 9.30 0.40 -12.49
N LYS A 152 9.37 1.28 -13.50
CA LYS A 152 10.57 1.61 -14.30
C LYS A 152 11.26 2.90 -13.84
N LEU A 153 10.60 3.70 -13.01
CA LEU A 153 11.12 4.97 -12.48
C LEU A 153 12.22 4.74 -11.44
N THR A 154 13.32 5.52 -11.49
CA THR A 154 14.44 5.41 -10.56
C THR A 154 14.00 5.75 -9.13
N PRO A 155 14.12 4.82 -8.16
CA PRO A 155 13.79 5.10 -6.77
C PRO A 155 14.93 5.87 -6.08
N LEU A 156 14.62 7.03 -5.52
CA LEU A 156 15.52 7.83 -4.71
C LEU A 156 15.15 7.75 -3.21
N TYR A 157 16.08 8.18 -2.36
CA TYR A 157 15.74 8.57 -0.98
C TYR A 157 14.94 9.89 -0.98
N PRO A 158 14.12 10.15 0.05
CA PRO A 158 13.47 11.45 0.23
C PRO A 158 14.50 12.58 0.38
N GLN A 159 14.32 13.66 -0.38
CA GLN A 159 15.21 14.83 -0.42
C GLN A 159 14.51 16.14 -0.04
N GLU A 160 13.20 16.21 -0.26
CA GLU A 160 12.34 17.31 0.19
C GLU A 160 11.54 16.86 1.42
N ARG A 161 11.30 17.77 2.37
CA ARG A 161 10.68 17.48 3.66
C ARG A 161 9.24 18.00 3.74
N LEU A 162 8.32 17.10 4.08
CA LEU A 162 6.96 17.44 4.49
C LEU A 162 7.02 18.00 5.91
N ARG A 163 6.88 19.32 6.06
CA ARG A 163 6.90 19.99 7.37
C ARG A 163 5.55 19.82 8.05
N LEU A 164 5.56 19.49 9.34
CA LEU A 164 4.35 19.21 10.14
C LEU A 164 4.07 20.26 11.22
N GLU A 165 5.05 21.09 11.58
CA GLU A 165 4.85 22.33 12.34
C GLU A 165 3.90 23.27 11.58
N THR A 166 2.78 23.65 12.22
CA THR A 166 1.78 24.58 11.66
C THR A 166 1.50 25.74 12.61
N THR A 167 1.03 25.44 13.82
CA THR A 167 0.81 26.41 14.89
C THR A 167 1.73 26.14 16.08
N PRO A 168 2.03 27.14 16.92
CA PRO A 168 2.75 26.94 18.19
C PRO A 168 2.10 25.92 19.11
N THR A 169 0.78 25.69 18.99
CA THR A 169 -0.02 24.73 19.76
C THR A 169 0.00 23.30 19.21
N ASN A 170 0.41 23.08 17.95
CA ASN A 170 0.48 21.75 17.34
C ASN A 170 1.73 20.98 17.81
N MET A 171 1.71 20.53 19.08
CA MET A 171 2.80 19.74 19.66
C MET A 171 3.09 18.46 18.88
N THR A 172 2.08 17.82 18.30
CA THR A 172 2.24 16.58 17.51
C THR A 172 3.11 16.82 16.28
N GLY A 173 2.72 17.75 15.41
CA GLY A 173 3.52 18.10 14.22
C GLY A 173 4.91 18.59 14.60
N ARG A 174 5.00 19.50 15.59
CA ARG A 174 6.29 20.04 16.08
C ARG A 174 7.24 18.97 16.63
N ILE A 175 6.74 17.97 17.36
CA ILE A 175 7.57 16.89 17.91
C ILE A 175 8.01 15.92 16.80
N ILE A 176 7.12 15.51 15.90
CA ILE A 176 7.47 14.61 14.78
C ILE A 176 8.56 15.25 13.90
N ASP A 177 8.44 16.54 13.58
CA ASP A 177 9.45 17.29 12.82
C ASP A 177 10.84 17.29 13.47
N LEU A 178 10.94 17.08 14.79
CA LEU A 178 12.22 16.98 15.50
C LEU A 178 12.68 15.53 15.57
N VAL A 179 11.83 14.60 16.04
CA VAL A 179 12.27 13.24 16.39
C VAL A 179 12.31 12.29 15.18
N ALA A 180 11.40 12.43 14.22
CA ALA A 180 11.21 11.53 13.08
C ALA A 180 10.73 12.31 11.83
N PRO A 181 11.60 13.15 11.23
CA PRO A 181 11.22 13.99 10.09
C PRO A 181 10.73 13.16 8.90
N ILE A 182 9.71 13.67 8.20
CA ILE A 182 9.07 12.96 7.08
C ILE A 182 9.45 13.62 5.76
N GLY A 183 9.97 12.85 4.80
CA GLY A 183 10.27 13.32 3.46
C GLY A 183 9.21 12.92 2.42
N LYS A 184 9.19 13.66 1.31
CA LYS A 184 8.50 13.26 0.08
C LYS A 184 9.09 11.94 -0.42
N GLY A 185 8.31 10.86 -0.34
CA GLY A 185 8.73 9.50 -0.65
C GLY A 185 9.00 8.58 0.56
N GLN A 186 8.65 8.99 1.78
CA GLN A 186 8.89 8.20 3.01
C GLN A 186 8.09 6.88 3.04
N ARG A 187 8.67 5.84 3.64
CA ARG A 187 8.00 4.61 4.12
C ARG A 187 7.99 4.62 5.65
N GLY A 188 7.03 5.33 6.24
CA GLY A 188 6.92 5.49 7.68
C GLY A 188 5.98 4.47 8.33
N LEU A 189 6.36 3.94 9.50
CA LEU A 189 5.49 3.17 10.36
C LEU A 189 5.15 3.99 11.61
N ILE A 190 3.85 4.18 11.87
CA ILE A 190 3.35 4.74 13.12
C ILE A 190 3.02 3.54 14.03
N VAL A 191 3.99 3.17 14.85
CA VAL A 191 3.95 2.00 15.72
C VAL A 191 3.17 2.37 16.98
N SER A 192 1.97 1.81 17.15
CA SER A 192 1.03 2.20 18.21
C SER A 192 0.45 1.00 18.93
N PRO A 193 0.61 0.92 20.26
CA PRO A 193 -0.28 0.14 21.10
C PRO A 193 -1.74 0.61 20.94
N PRO A 194 -2.74 -0.24 21.21
CA PRO A 194 -4.13 0.18 21.33
C PRO A 194 -4.29 1.34 22.32
N LYS A 195 -5.14 2.32 21.98
CA LYS A 195 -5.44 3.53 22.76
C LYS A 195 -4.30 4.54 22.95
N ALA A 196 -3.10 4.33 22.39
CA ALA A 196 -1.96 5.27 22.53
C ALA A 196 -2.09 6.59 21.72
N GLY A 197 -3.26 6.87 21.10
CA GLY A 197 -3.52 8.14 20.40
C GLY A 197 -3.33 8.13 18.88
N LYS A 198 -3.11 6.96 18.25
CA LYS A 198 -3.07 6.67 16.80
C LYS A 198 -3.82 7.69 15.93
N THR A 199 -5.15 7.77 16.12
CA THR A 199 -6.06 8.56 15.28
C THR A 199 -5.77 10.07 15.36
N MET A 200 -5.48 10.60 16.56
CA MET A 200 -5.10 12.01 16.74
C MET A 200 -3.76 12.35 16.06
N VAL A 201 -2.81 11.40 16.06
CA VAL A 201 -1.52 11.56 15.37
C VAL A 201 -1.72 11.54 13.85
N MET A 202 -2.50 10.61 13.33
CA MET A 202 -2.85 10.53 11.90
C MET A 202 -3.56 11.80 11.41
N GLN A 203 -4.59 12.27 12.12
CA GLN A 203 -5.31 13.51 11.80
C GLN A 203 -4.42 14.76 11.90
N SER A 204 -3.49 14.80 12.85
CA SER A 204 -2.53 15.90 12.97
C SER A 204 -1.52 15.93 11.82
N ILE A 205 -1.06 14.77 11.35
CA ILE A 205 -0.18 14.67 10.18
C ILE A 205 -0.95 15.09 8.93
N ALA A 206 -2.17 14.55 8.73
CA ALA A 206 -3.04 14.85 7.62
C ALA A 206 -3.29 16.36 7.46
N ASN A 207 -3.75 17.02 8.52
CA ASN A 207 -4.06 18.46 8.48
C ASN A 207 -2.82 19.34 8.39
N ALA A 208 -1.66 18.88 8.86
CA ALA A 208 -0.41 19.62 8.66
C ALA A 208 0.08 19.55 7.21
N ILE A 209 -0.03 18.38 6.56
CA ILE A 209 0.29 18.24 5.13
C ILE A 209 -0.63 19.13 4.29
N VAL A 210 -1.94 19.13 4.54
CA VAL A 210 -2.90 20.02 3.85
C VAL A 210 -2.56 21.51 4.03
N ALA A 211 -2.07 21.91 5.21
CA ALA A 211 -1.75 23.30 5.50
C ALA A 211 -0.41 23.77 4.92
N ASN A 212 0.61 22.92 4.93
CA ASN A 212 1.99 23.26 4.58
C ASN A 212 2.41 22.82 3.17
N ASN A 213 1.76 21.78 2.63
CA ASN A 213 2.04 21.16 1.34
C ASN A 213 0.73 20.95 0.54
N PRO A 214 -0.01 22.02 0.20
CA PRO A 214 -1.30 21.93 -0.52
C PRO A 214 -1.18 21.40 -1.96
N GLU A 215 0.05 21.25 -2.48
CA GLU A 215 0.33 20.59 -3.77
C GLU A 215 0.29 19.05 -3.70
N VAL A 216 0.33 18.47 -2.49
CA VAL A 216 0.38 17.03 -2.26
C VAL A 216 -1.02 16.43 -2.31
N HIS A 217 -1.22 15.40 -3.14
CA HIS A 217 -2.47 14.64 -3.17
C HIS A 217 -2.55 13.72 -1.94
N LEU A 218 -3.30 14.16 -0.93
CA LEU A 218 -3.50 13.41 0.32
C LEU A 218 -4.62 12.37 0.18
N MET A 219 -4.28 11.10 0.35
CA MET A 219 -5.19 9.96 0.42
C MET A 219 -5.18 9.39 1.84
N VAL A 220 -6.35 9.11 2.40
CA VAL A 220 -6.50 8.43 3.70
C VAL A 220 -7.18 7.10 3.45
N VAL A 221 -6.48 5.99 3.69
CA VAL A 221 -6.97 4.62 3.40
C VAL A 221 -7.23 3.91 4.71
N LEU A 222 -8.51 3.67 5.02
CA LEU A 222 -8.99 3.09 6.27
C LEU A 222 -9.49 1.66 6.01
N VAL A 223 -8.93 0.68 6.72
CA VAL A 223 -9.15 -0.76 6.45
C VAL A 223 -9.47 -1.48 7.75
N ASP A 224 -10.62 -2.17 7.82
CA ASP A 224 -11.09 -2.90 9.03
C ASP A 224 -11.21 -1.96 10.26
N GLU A 225 -11.47 -0.67 10.00
CA GLU A 225 -11.68 0.33 11.04
C GLU A 225 -13.16 0.69 11.16
N ARG A 226 -13.52 1.44 12.21
CA ARG A 226 -14.92 1.63 12.61
C ARG A 226 -15.65 2.71 11.81
N PRO A 227 -16.96 2.57 11.52
CA PRO A 227 -17.75 3.60 10.84
C PRO A 227 -17.69 4.98 11.51
N GLU A 228 -17.64 5.05 12.85
CA GLU A 228 -17.49 6.31 13.56
C GLU A 228 -16.11 6.97 13.34
N GLU A 229 -15.03 6.19 13.28
CA GLU A 229 -13.67 6.70 13.00
C GLU A 229 -13.52 7.11 11.53
N VAL A 230 -14.12 6.36 10.59
CA VAL A 230 -14.20 6.75 9.17
C VAL A 230 -14.95 8.08 9.01
N THR A 231 -16.09 8.25 9.69
CA THR A 231 -16.88 9.49 9.67
C THR A 231 -16.09 10.67 10.25
N ASP A 232 -15.29 10.44 11.30
CA ASP A 232 -14.45 11.47 11.91
C ASP A 232 -13.32 11.90 10.97
N PHE A 233 -12.62 10.98 10.30
CA PHE A 233 -11.65 11.31 9.26
C PHE A 233 -12.29 12.11 8.10
N GLN A 234 -13.45 11.69 7.60
CA GLN A 234 -14.18 12.39 6.53
C GLN A 234 -14.59 13.83 6.89
N ARG A 235 -14.71 14.16 8.17
CA ARG A 235 -15.06 15.51 8.65
C ARG A 235 -13.87 16.35 9.09
N SER A 236 -12.81 15.70 9.57
CA SER A 236 -11.63 16.36 10.15
C SER A 236 -10.48 16.57 9.16
N VAL A 237 -10.42 15.82 8.05
CA VAL A 237 -9.33 15.87 7.07
C VAL A 237 -9.84 16.28 5.69
N LYS A 238 -9.17 17.26 5.06
CA LYS A 238 -9.39 17.61 3.65
C LYS A 238 -8.50 16.75 2.75
N GLY A 239 -9.03 15.62 2.29
CA GLY A 239 -8.30 14.71 1.38
C GLY A 239 -9.22 13.63 0.81
N GLU A 240 -8.65 12.75 0.00
CA GLU A 240 -9.37 11.61 -0.56
C GLU A 240 -9.48 10.49 0.50
N VAL A 241 -10.60 10.47 1.25
CA VAL A 241 -10.84 9.46 2.29
C VAL A 241 -11.52 8.22 1.69
N ILE A 242 -10.79 7.12 1.73
CA ILE A 242 -11.10 5.81 1.13
C ILE A 242 -11.25 4.82 2.28
N ALA A 243 -12.37 4.10 2.37
CA ALA A 243 -12.63 3.24 3.52
C ALA A 243 -13.28 1.91 3.16
N SER A 244 -12.85 0.85 3.86
CA SER A 244 -13.62 -0.39 4.04
C SER A 244 -13.70 -0.68 5.54
N THR A 245 -14.92 -0.56 6.08
CA THR A 245 -15.23 -0.78 7.50
C THR A 245 -15.19 -2.27 7.89
N PHE A 246 -15.05 -2.55 9.19
CA PHE A 246 -14.88 -3.92 9.74
C PHE A 246 -16.05 -4.89 9.49
N ASP A 247 -17.22 -4.40 9.06
CA ASP A 247 -18.41 -5.19 8.73
C ASP A 247 -18.37 -5.81 7.32
N ARG A 248 -17.35 -5.45 6.52
CA ARG A 248 -17.11 -5.95 5.16
C ARG A 248 -16.21 -7.19 5.13
N PRO A 249 -16.27 -8.04 4.09
CA PRO A 249 -15.38 -9.18 3.94
C PRO A 249 -13.92 -8.75 3.72
N ALA A 250 -12.98 -9.64 4.03
CA ALA A 250 -11.55 -9.42 3.80
C ALA A 250 -11.20 -9.12 2.32
N ASP A 251 -12.00 -9.63 1.38
CA ASP A 251 -11.82 -9.36 -0.06
C ASP A 251 -12.12 -7.88 -0.43
N ASP A 252 -13.06 -7.23 0.26
CA ASP A 252 -13.31 -5.78 0.07
C ASP A 252 -12.10 -4.97 0.55
N HIS A 253 -11.50 -5.38 1.66
CA HIS A 253 -10.34 -4.72 2.27
C HIS A 253 -9.11 -4.76 1.35
N THR A 254 -8.83 -5.93 0.78
CA THR A 254 -7.71 -6.10 -0.18
C THR A 254 -7.99 -5.37 -1.48
N THR A 255 -9.19 -5.49 -2.05
CA THR A 255 -9.61 -4.81 -3.29
C THR A 255 -9.44 -3.28 -3.19
N VAL A 256 -9.91 -2.69 -2.09
CA VAL A 256 -9.79 -1.24 -1.83
C VAL A 256 -8.33 -0.80 -1.75
N ALA A 257 -7.49 -1.55 -1.01
CA ALA A 257 -6.08 -1.23 -0.88
C ALA A 257 -5.32 -1.37 -2.21
N GLU A 258 -5.59 -2.39 -3.01
CA GLU A 258 -4.99 -2.58 -4.33
C GLU A 258 -5.36 -1.46 -5.32
N LEU A 259 -6.62 -1.04 -5.32
CA LEU A 259 -7.09 0.01 -6.22
C LEU A 259 -6.59 1.40 -5.78
N ALA A 260 -6.51 1.66 -4.47
CA ALA A 260 -5.92 2.88 -3.91
C ALA A 260 -4.41 3.00 -4.20
N ILE A 261 -3.63 1.92 -4.05
CA ILE A 261 -2.18 1.99 -4.34
C ILE A 261 -1.88 2.11 -5.83
N GLU A 262 -2.73 1.56 -6.71
CA GLU A 262 -2.57 1.79 -8.15
C GLU A 262 -2.98 3.22 -8.53
N ARG A 263 -4.04 3.81 -7.95
CA ARG A 263 -4.38 5.24 -8.14
C ARG A 263 -3.21 6.16 -7.80
N ALA A 264 -2.59 5.95 -6.64
CA ALA A 264 -1.44 6.72 -6.19
C ALA A 264 -0.25 6.61 -7.16
N LYS A 265 -0.02 5.43 -7.76
CA LYS A 265 1.01 5.25 -8.80
C LYS A 265 0.69 6.01 -10.09
N ARG A 266 -0.57 6.05 -10.54
CA ARG A 266 -0.97 6.82 -11.74
C ARG A 266 -0.71 8.32 -11.54
N LEU A 267 -0.97 8.85 -10.35
CA LEU A 267 -0.66 10.23 -9.98
C LEU A 267 0.85 10.53 -10.00
N VAL A 268 1.68 9.62 -9.45
CA VAL A 268 3.15 9.77 -9.49
C VAL A 268 3.71 9.64 -10.91
N GLU A 269 3.10 8.79 -11.76
CA GLU A 269 3.41 8.71 -13.21
C GLU A 269 3.08 10.02 -13.97
N GLN A 270 2.28 10.92 -13.39
CA GLN A 270 1.99 12.27 -13.90
C GLN A 270 2.85 13.37 -13.24
N GLY A 271 3.73 13.01 -12.29
CA GLY A 271 4.59 13.97 -11.59
C GLY A 271 4.03 14.52 -10.27
N HIS A 272 2.87 14.06 -9.79
CA HIS A 272 2.31 14.52 -8.52
C HIS A 272 2.97 13.87 -7.30
N ASP A 273 3.17 14.65 -6.25
CA ASP A 273 3.44 14.13 -4.92
C ASP A 273 2.17 13.56 -4.29
N VAL A 274 2.24 12.35 -3.74
CA VAL A 274 1.12 11.64 -3.14
C VAL A 274 1.50 11.18 -1.73
N VAL A 275 0.61 11.40 -0.76
CA VAL A 275 0.72 10.82 0.59
C VAL A 275 -0.46 9.89 0.82
N ILE A 276 -0.18 8.62 1.10
CA ILE A 276 -1.17 7.68 1.65
C ILE A 276 -0.97 7.60 3.17
N LEU A 277 -2.00 7.95 3.91
CA LEU A 277 -2.14 7.62 5.34
C LEU A 277 -2.94 6.33 5.45
N LEU A 278 -2.27 5.20 5.68
CA LEU A 278 -2.92 3.88 5.83
C LEU A 278 -3.20 3.57 7.29
N ASP A 279 -4.46 3.35 7.63
CA ASP A 279 -4.89 2.88 8.95
C ASP A 279 -5.63 1.53 8.82
N GLY A 280 -4.97 0.37 8.96
CA GLY A 280 -3.54 0.16 9.28
C GLY A 280 -2.93 -1.07 8.60
N ILE A 281 -1.60 -1.12 8.47
CA ILE A 281 -0.91 -2.21 7.75
C ILE A 281 -1.08 -3.57 8.44
N THR A 282 -1.22 -3.58 9.78
CA THR A 282 -1.51 -4.81 10.53
C THR A 282 -2.89 -5.37 10.17
N ARG A 283 -3.91 -4.52 10.08
CA ARG A 283 -5.28 -4.89 9.68
C ARG A 283 -5.32 -5.37 8.23
N LEU A 284 -4.70 -4.63 7.30
CA LEU A 284 -4.59 -5.03 5.89
C LEU A 284 -3.86 -6.37 5.73
N SER A 285 -2.80 -6.62 6.51
CA SER A 285 -2.07 -7.91 6.49
C SER A 285 -2.90 -9.07 7.03
N ARG A 286 -3.75 -8.83 8.04
CA ARG A 286 -4.76 -9.80 8.50
C ARG A 286 -5.79 -10.11 7.41
N ALA A 287 -6.26 -9.09 6.68
CA ALA A 287 -7.19 -9.29 5.57
C ALA A 287 -6.58 -10.18 4.45
N TYR A 288 -5.35 -9.89 4.00
CA TYR A 288 -4.65 -10.78 3.06
C TYR A 288 -4.45 -12.20 3.59
N ASN A 289 -4.23 -12.37 4.89
CA ASN A 289 -4.09 -13.70 5.52
C ASN A 289 -5.41 -14.48 5.64
N LEU A 290 -6.56 -13.82 5.47
CA LEU A 290 -7.88 -14.45 5.42
C LEU A 290 -8.36 -14.69 3.98
N ALA A 291 -8.00 -13.80 3.05
CA ALA A 291 -8.37 -13.87 1.63
C ALA A 291 -7.46 -14.80 0.81
N ALA A 292 -6.18 -14.93 1.17
CA ALA A 292 -5.21 -15.72 0.38
C ALA A 292 -5.44 -17.24 0.52
N PRO A 293 -5.39 -18.01 -0.58
CA PRO A 293 -5.29 -19.47 -0.51
C PRO A 293 -4.04 -19.91 0.26
N ALA A 294 -4.21 -20.87 1.18
CA ALA A 294 -3.12 -21.35 2.02
C ALA A 294 -1.97 -21.97 1.19
N SER A 295 -0.75 -21.49 1.40
CA SER A 295 0.47 -21.97 0.72
C SER A 295 1.05 -23.24 1.35
N GLY A 296 0.54 -23.63 2.53
CA GLY A 296 1.12 -24.69 3.36
C GLY A 296 2.37 -24.26 4.15
N ARG A 297 2.80 -23.00 4.04
CA ARG A 297 3.97 -22.44 4.75
C ARG A 297 3.53 -21.38 5.75
N ILE A 298 3.05 -21.85 6.89
CA ILE A 298 2.56 -21.04 8.01
C ILE A 298 3.74 -20.72 8.95
N LEU A 299 3.92 -19.43 9.23
CA LEU A 299 4.89 -18.88 10.17
C LEU A 299 4.39 -18.96 11.62
N SER A 300 5.23 -18.56 12.58
CA SER A 300 4.79 -18.29 13.95
C SER A 300 3.60 -17.34 13.97
N GLY A 301 2.69 -17.52 14.93
CA GLY A 301 1.47 -16.70 15.03
C GLY A 301 0.34 -17.04 14.04
N GLY A 302 0.52 -18.00 13.12
CA GLY A 302 -0.53 -18.42 12.19
C GLY A 302 -0.58 -17.62 10.88
N VAL A 303 0.50 -16.91 10.54
CA VAL A 303 0.61 -16.09 9.34
C VAL A 303 1.11 -16.93 8.16
N ASP A 304 0.41 -16.95 7.03
CA ASP A 304 0.92 -17.58 5.82
C ASP A 304 2.02 -16.71 5.19
N SER A 305 3.18 -17.30 4.92
CA SER A 305 4.33 -16.60 4.34
C SER A 305 4.04 -15.96 2.97
N ALA A 306 3.07 -16.48 2.20
CA ALA A 306 2.63 -15.88 0.94
C ALA A 306 1.71 -14.66 1.15
N ALA A 307 0.87 -14.67 2.18
CA ALA A 307 -0.09 -13.59 2.46
C ALA A 307 0.58 -12.26 2.83
N LEU A 308 1.83 -12.29 3.32
CA LEU A 308 2.61 -11.07 3.58
C LEU A 308 3.17 -10.41 2.31
N TYR A 309 3.19 -11.08 1.15
CA TYR A 309 3.78 -10.51 -0.07
C TYR A 309 2.99 -9.30 -0.63
N PRO A 310 1.66 -9.35 -0.82
CA PRO A 310 0.89 -8.19 -1.29
C PRO A 310 1.00 -6.94 -0.40
N PRO A 311 0.83 -6.99 0.95
CA PRO A 311 0.95 -5.80 1.77
C PRO A 311 2.40 -5.31 1.89
N LYS A 312 3.42 -6.19 1.81
CA LYS A 312 4.83 -5.77 1.61
C LYS A 312 5.03 -5.02 0.29
N LYS A 313 4.41 -5.49 -0.80
CA LYS A 313 4.44 -4.82 -2.12
C LYS A 313 3.69 -3.48 -2.11
N PHE A 314 2.60 -3.36 -1.34
CA PHE A 314 1.92 -2.09 -1.07
C PHE A 314 2.88 -1.11 -0.37
N PHE A 315 3.40 -1.47 0.80
CA PHE A 315 4.23 -0.57 1.60
C PHE A 315 5.57 -0.24 0.93
N GLY A 316 6.18 -1.22 0.26
CA GLY A 316 7.39 -1.06 -0.57
C GLY A 316 7.19 -0.28 -1.88
N ALA A 317 5.95 0.10 -2.22
CA ALA A 317 5.71 1.01 -3.33
C ALA A 317 6.26 2.41 -3.04
N ALA A 318 6.13 2.91 -1.80
CA ALA A 318 6.56 4.26 -1.45
C ALA A 318 8.06 4.50 -1.65
N ARG A 319 8.38 5.62 -2.31
CA ARG A 319 9.70 6.03 -2.80
C ARG A 319 9.64 7.49 -3.23
N ASN A 320 10.78 8.18 -3.18
CA ASN A 320 10.99 9.37 -4.00
C ASN A 320 11.37 8.91 -5.44
N VAL A 321 11.16 9.74 -6.45
CA VAL A 321 11.42 9.40 -7.86
C VAL A 321 12.29 10.46 -8.54
N GLU A 322 13.28 9.99 -9.30
CA GLU A 322 14.06 10.84 -10.20
C GLU A 322 13.18 11.30 -11.38
N HIS A 323 13.07 12.63 -11.58
CA HIS A 323 12.26 13.26 -12.63
C HIS A 323 10.75 12.88 -12.62
N GLY A 324 10.20 12.56 -11.45
CA GLY A 324 8.76 12.37 -11.21
C GLY A 324 8.33 12.98 -9.88
N GLY A 325 7.09 12.68 -9.45
CA GLY A 325 6.62 13.00 -8.10
C GLY A 325 6.98 11.91 -7.10
N SER A 326 6.67 12.10 -5.82
CA SER A 326 6.93 11.10 -4.79
C SER A 326 5.69 10.29 -4.37
N LEU A 327 5.89 9.03 -3.99
CA LEU A 327 4.89 8.25 -3.26
C LEU A 327 5.33 8.09 -1.81
N THR A 328 4.64 8.78 -0.90
CA THR A 328 4.81 8.66 0.55
C THR A 328 3.74 7.73 1.11
N ILE A 329 4.11 6.77 1.96
CA ILE A 329 3.17 5.94 2.72
C ILE A 329 3.54 6.02 4.20
N LEU A 330 2.60 6.48 5.02
CA LEU A 330 2.65 6.43 6.47
C LEU A 330 1.56 5.46 6.93
N ALA A 331 1.97 4.34 7.51
CA ALA A 331 1.06 3.26 7.87
C ALA A 331 1.05 3.01 9.38
N THR A 332 -0.12 2.86 9.99
CA THR A 332 -0.22 2.48 11.40
C THR A 332 0.06 0.98 11.57
N ALA A 333 0.90 0.64 12.53
CA ALA A 333 1.24 -0.73 12.90
C ALA A 333 0.86 -0.97 14.36
N LEU A 334 -0.02 -1.94 14.59
CA LEU A 334 -0.42 -2.33 15.94
C LEU A 334 0.65 -3.23 16.58
N VAL A 335 1.00 -2.91 17.81
CA VAL A 335 1.87 -3.70 18.70
C VAL A 335 1.20 -3.88 20.06
N GLU A 336 1.75 -4.72 20.95
CA GLU A 336 1.24 -4.93 22.31
C GLU A 336 -0.23 -5.42 22.37
N THR A 337 -0.72 -6.02 21.28
CA THR A 337 -2.10 -6.54 21.16
C THR A 337 -2.30 -7.87 21.90
N GLY A 338 -1.21 -8.51 22.33
CA GLY A 338 -1.19 -9.89 22.83
C GLY A 338 -1.26 -10.95 21.72
N SER A 339 -1.27 -10.56 20.44
CA SER A 339 -1.37 -11.46 19.31
C SER A 339 -0.02 -11.68 18.62
N LYS A 340 0.51 -12.90 18.70
CA LYS A 340 1.75 -13.31 17.99
C LYS A 340 1.71 -13.10 16.47
N MET A 341 0.50 -13.02 15.90
CA MET A 341 0.29 -12.63 14.50
C MET A 341 0.74 -11.20 14.25
N ASP A 342 0.39 -10.26 15.13
CA ASP A 342 0.73 -8.84 14.97
C ASP A 342 2.22 -8.60 15.22
N ASP A 343 2.83 -9.31 16.19
CA ASP A 343 4.27 -9.25 16.46
C ASP A 343 5.09 -9.68 15.22
N VAL A 344 4.67 -10.76 14.55
CA VAL A 344 5.32 -11.28 13.32
C VAL A 344 5.07 -10.34 12.13
N ILE A 345 3.86 -9.80 11.98
CA ILE A 345 3.57 -8.79 10.96
C ILE A 345 4.47 -7.56 11.18
N PHE A 346 4.57 -7.04 12.42
CA PHE A 346 5.33 -5.84 12.73
C PHE A 346 6.82 -5.95 12.36
N GLU A 347 7.51 -7.00 12.79
CA GLU A 347 8.94 -7.19 12.48
C GLU A 347 9.19 -7.32 10.97
N GLU A 348 8.27 -7.93 10.22
CA GLU A 348 8.33 -8.07 8.77
C GLU A 348 8.14 -6.73 8.01
N PHE A 349 7.43 -5.76 8.59
CA PHE A 349 7.31 -4.40 8.04
C PHE A 349 8.42 -3.45 8.50
N LYS A 350 8.91 -3.60 9.74
CA LYS A 350 10.03 -2.84 10.34
C LYS A 350 11.32 -2.92 9.52
N GLY A 351 11.61 -4.06 8.90
CA GLY A 351 12.71 -4.20 7.94
C GLY A 351 12.52 -3.36 6.66
N THR A 352 11.27 -3.23 6.20
CA THR A 352 10.88 -2.59 4.93
C THR A 352 10.77 -1.05 5.03
N GLY A 353 10.41 -0.54 6.21
CA GLY A 353 10.28 0.90 6.50
C GLY A 353 11.62 1.64 6.52
N ASN A 354 11.55 2.97 6.42
CA ASN A 354 12.70 3.87 6.59
C ASN A 354 12.42 5.03 7.57
N MET A 355 11.25 5.08 8.19
CA MET A 355 10.95 5.90 9.37
C MET A 355 10.09 5.07 10.35
N GLU A 356 10.35 5.24 11.65
CA GLU A 356 9.50 4.72 12.74
C GLU A 356 9.10 5.88 13.65
N LEU A 357 7.80 6.05 13.88
CA LEU A 357 7.24 6.93 14.91
C LEU A 357 6.55 6.04 15.94
N ARG A 358 7.10 5.95 17.15
CA ARG A 358 6.63 5.04 18.21
C ARG A 358 5.77 5.78 19.21
N LEU A 359 4.59 5.24 19.51
CA LEU A 359 3.70 5.73 20.56
C LEU A 359 3.77 4.81 21.78
N ARG A 360 3.68 5.37 22.99
CA ARG A 360 3.73 4.61 24.25
C ARG A 360 2.41 4.67 24.99
N ARG A 361 1.94 3.52 25.45
CA ARG A 361 0.67 3.40 26.16
C ARG A 361 0.74 4.04 27.55
N GLU A 362 1.87 3.91 28.23
CA GLU A 362 2.11 4.40 29.59
C GLU A 362 2.00 5.92 29.68
N MET A 363 2.36 6.63 28.61
CA MET A 363 2.18 8.07 28.47
C MET A 363 0.70 8.43 28.28
N ALA A 364 0.01 7.71 27.38
CA ALA A 364 -1.42 7.93 27.10
C ALA A 364 -2.33 7.61 28.29
N ASP A 365 -2.07 6.53 29.02
CA ASP A 365 -2.79 6.16 30.26
C ASP A 365 -2.56 7.20 31.39
N LYS A 366 -1.42 7.93 31.35
CA LYS A 366 -1.13 9.11 32.20
C LYS A 366 -1.63 10.44 31.62
N ARG A 367 -2.34 10.42 30.47
CA ARG A 367 -2.85 11.60 29.72
C ARG A 367 -1.76 12.55 29.17
N ILE A 368 -0.53 12.07 29.00
CA ILE A 368 0.57 12.81 28.39
C ILE A 368 0.45 12.68 26.86
N PHE A 369 0.11 13.78 26.19
CA PHE A 369 -0.08 13.82 24.74
C PHE A 369 0.74 14.95 24.09
N PRO A 370 1.26 14.75 22.86
CA PRO A 370 1.23 13.50 22.08
C PRO A 370 2.11 12.42 22.72
N ALA A 371 1.63 11.18 22.78
CA ALA A 371 2.27 10.07 23.49
C ALA A 371 3.45 9.45 22.70
N ILE A 372 4.29 10.30 22.11
CA ILE A 372 5.40 9.93 21.22
C ILE A 372 6.66 9.63 22.03
N ASP A 373 7.27 8.47 21.76
CA ASP A 373 8.62 8.15 22.22
C ASP A 373 9.65 8.99 21.46
N ALA A 374 10.24 9.98 22.11
CA ALA A 374 11.22 10.88 21.50
C ALA A 374 12.63 10.26 21.32
N VAL A 375 12.89 9.07 21.87
CA VAL A 375 14.19 8.39 21.83
C VAL A 375 14.17 7.21 20.85
N ALA A 376 13.10 6.43 20.82
CA ALA A 376 12.95 5.27 19.94
C ALA A 376 12.31 5.60 18.57
N SER A 377 11.79 6.82 18.37
CA SER A 377 11.36 7.30 17.04
C SER A 377 12.53 7.86 16.23
N GLY A 378 12.52 7.68 14.90
CA GLY A 378 13.58 8.19 14.03
C GLY A 378 13.38 7.91 12.55
N THR A 379 14.15 8.62 11.72
CA THR A 379 14.16 8.50 10.25
C THR A 379 15.55 8.08 9.75
N ARG A 380 15.62 7.05 8.90
CA ARG A 380 16.86 6.65 8.22
C ARG A 380 17.20 7.67 7.14
N ARG A 381 18.47 8.08 7.06
CA ARG A 381 18.98 9.14 6.16
C ARG A 381 18.43 10.55 6.46
N GLU A 382 18.11 10.86 7.71
CA GLU A 382 17.60 12.17 8.14
C GLU A 382 18.51 13.37 7.77
N GLU A 383 19.82 13.14 7.53
CA GLU A 383 20.74 14.17 7.04
C GLU A 383 20.44 14.65 5.61
N GLN A 384 19.47 14.03 4.93
CA GLN A 384 18.93 14.48 3.64
C GLN A 384 17.66 15.34 3.79
N LEU A 385 17.10 15.45 5.00
CA LEU A 385 15.86 16.18 5.33
C LEU A 385 16.08 17.35 6.32
N MET A 386 17.34 17.60 6.68
CA MET A 386 17.77 18.62 7.63
C MET A 386 19.06 19.29 7.14
N THR A 387 19.24 20.56 7.45
CA THR A 387 20.53 21.23 7.28
C THR A 387 21.58 20.64 8.26
N ARG A 388 22.88 20.83 7.95
CA ARG A 388 23.97 20.39 8.84
C ARG A 388 23.88 20.99 10.24
N GLU A 389 23.38 22.22 10.35
CA GLU A 389 23.23 22.95 11.60
C GLU A 389 22.08 22.38 12.44
N GLU A 390 20.90 22.19 11.84
CA GLU A 390 19.77 21.52 12.49
C GLU A 390 20.16 20.10 12.95
N LEU A 391 20.83 19.32 12.10
CA LEU A 391 21.25 17.95 12.40
C LEU A 391 22.21 17.89 13.60
N ALA A 392 23.20 18.80 13.67
CA ALA A 392 24.13 18.87 14.79
C ALA A 392 23.44 19.21 16.12
N ILE A 393 22.44 20.10 16.09
CA ILE A 393 21.61 20.43 17.25
C ILE A 393 20.71 19.24 17.62
N MET A 394 20.13 18.55 16.64
CA MET A 394 19.29 17.36 16.86
C MET A 394 20.07 16.19 17.48
N TRP A 395 21.33 15.99 17.09
CA TRP A 395 22.19 14.99 17.74
C TRP A 395 22.56 15.38 19.18
N LYS A 396 22.82 16.66 19.47
CA LYS A 396 22.97 17.16 20.85
C LYS A 396 21.68 16.90 21.66
N LEU A 397 20.51 17.21 21.10
CA LEU A 397 19.21 16.98 21.75
C LEU A 397 18.93 15.50 22.02
N ARG A 398 19.13 14.61 21.04
CA ARG A 398 18.93 13.16 21.23
C ARG A 398 19.82 12.59 22.34
N ARG A 399 21.10 13.01 22.44
CA ARG A 399 21.99 12.60 23.54
C ARG A 399 21.44 12.98 24.92
N VAL A 400 20.86 14.18 25.05
CA VAL A 400 20.23 14.64 26.30
C VAL A 400 18.97 13.82 26.60
N LEU A 401 18.12 13.58 25.61
CA LEU A 401 16.89 12.79 25.77
C LEU A 401 17.18 11.32 26.15
N SER A 402 18.22 10.70 25.57
CA SER A 402 18.64 9.34 25.90
C SER A 402 19.27 9.18 27.29
N GLY A 403 19.51 10.29 28.02
CA GLY A 403 19.95 10.27 29.42
C GLY A 403 18.81 10.33 30.43
N LEU A 404 17.56 10.32 29.97
CA LEU A 404 16.33 10.38 30.77
C LEU A 404 15.50 9.10 30.52
N ASP A 405 14.51 8.84 31.37
CA ASP A 405 13.45 7.90 31.03
C ASP A 405 12.52 8.46 29.94
N ASP A 406 11.87 7.57 29.19
CA ASP A 406 11.02 7.93 28.04
C ASP A 406 9.96 9.00 28.37
N GLN A 407 9.39 8.97 29.57
CA GLN A 407 8.37 9.93 30.02
C GLN A 407 9.01 11.30 30.32
N ALA A 408 10.07 11.35 31.13
CA ALA A 408 10.77 12.59 31.45
C ALA A 408 11.39 13.24 30.20
N ALA A 409 11.84 12.44 29.22
CA ALA A 409 12.31 12.91 27.92
C ALA A 409 11.21 13.67 27.15
N LEU A 410 10.03 13.06 27.02
CA LEU A 410 8.88 13.71 26.37
C LEU A 410 8.38 14.93 27.14
N GLU A 411 8.27 14.85 28.47
CA GLU A 411 7.84 15.98 29.30
C GLU A 411 8.83 17.14 29.22
N MET A 412 10.15 16.89 29.23
CA MET A 412 11.15 17.94 29.04
C MET A 412 11.00 18.59 27.66
N LEU A 413 10.82 17.79 26.60
CA LEU A 413 10.64 18.29 25.23
C LEU A 413 9.39 19.18 25.13
N ILE A 414 8.23 18.71 25.60
CA ILE A 414 6.99 19.49 25.64
C ILE A 414 7.16 20.79 26.45
N ASN A 415 7.77 20.73 27.64
CA ASN A 415 7.95 21.89 28.52
C ASN A 415 9.03 22.88 28.04
N ARG A 416 9.87 22.49 27.07
CA ARG A 416 10.75 23.40 26.33
C ARG A 416 10.04 23.99 25.10
N LEU A 417 9.36 23.17 24.30
CA LEU A 417 8.63 23.63 23.10
C LEU A 417 7.54 24.66 23.44
N LYS A 418 6.80 24.47 24.54
CA LYS A 418 5.82 25.45 25.08
C LYS A 418 6.38 26.85 25.36
N LYS A 419 7.71 27.03 25.42
CA LYS A 419 8.38 28.33 25.65
C LYS A 419 8.81 29.01 24.35
N THR A 420 8.42 28.46 23.20
CA THR A 420 8.84 28.91 21.86
C THR A 420 7.67 28.80 20.88
N GLN A 421 7.60 29.71 19.92
CA GLN A 421 6.57 29.71 18.88
C GLN A 421 6.89 28.73 17.74
N THR A 422 8.17 28.52 17.44
CA THR A 422 8.62 27.66 16.32
C THR A 422 9.73 26.69 16.70
N ASN A 423 9.90 25.63 15.91
CA ASN A 423 10.99 24.66 16.06
C ASN A 423 12.36 25.29 15.75
N LEU A 424 12.42 26.27 14.84
CA LEU A 424 13.65 27.01 14.55
C LEU A 424 14.10 27.82 15.78
N GLU A 425 13.18 28.52 16.44
CA GLU A 425 13.43 29.22 17.70
C GLU A 425 13.90 28.25 18.81
N PHE A 426 13.21 27.11 18.94
CA PHE A 426 13.60 26.05 19.88
C PHE A 426 15.03 25.52 19.63
N LEU A 427 15.38 25.17 18.39
CA LEU A 427 16.72 24.69 18.04
C LEU A 427 17.80 25.77 18.34
N HIS A 428 17.51 27.04 18.06
CA HIS A 428 18.40 28.16 18.40
C HIS A 428 18.54 28.40 19.92
N VAL A 429 17.53 28.09 20.73
CA VAL A 429 17.65 28.08 22.21
C VAL A 429 18.47 26.87 22.69
N ILE A 430 18.26 25.68 22.11
CA ILE A 430 19.05 24.49 22.46
C ILE A 430 20.53 24.69 22.12
N SER A 431 20.86 25.23 20.94
CA SER A 431 22.26 25.42 20.51
C SER A 431 23.08 26.33 21.43
N ARG A 432 22.44 27.30 22.11
CA ARG A 432 23.06 28.18 23.10
C ARG A 432 23.14 27.59 24.51
N THR A 433 22.35 26.55 24.82
CA THR A 433 22.22 26.01 26.20
C THR A 433 22.88 24.65 26.39
N THR A 434 23.09 23.88 25.32
CA THR A 434 23.89 22.64 25.39
C THR A 434 25.37 22.98 25.16
N PRO A 435 26.27 22.72 26.14
CA PRO A 435 27.70 23.01 25.98
C PRO A 435 28.29 22.33 24.74
N SER A 436 29.33 22.93 24.18
CA SER A 436 30.20 22.24 23.23
C SER A 436 31.21 21.43 24.02
N ASN A 437 31.04 20.11 23.99
CA ASN A 437 32.16 19.21 24.15
C ASN A 437 32.86 19.18 22.79
N ASP A 438 33.98 19.89 22.70
CA ASP A 438 34.99 19.68 21.67
C ASP A 438 35.72 18.33 21.89
#